data_AF-A0A4Y4XNQ7-F1
#
_entry.id   AF-A0A4Y4XNQ7-F1
#
_cell.length_a   1.000
_cell.length_b   1.000
_cell.length_c   1.000
_cell.angle_alpha   90.00
_cell.angle_beta   90.00
_cell.angle_gamma   90.00
#
_symmetry.space_group_name_H-M   'P 1'
#
loop_
_entity.id
_entity.type
_entity.pdbx_description
1 polymer ?
#
loop_
_entity_poly.entity_id
_entity_poly.type
_entity_poly.pdbx_seq_one_letter_code
_entity_poly.pdbx_strand_id
1 'polypeptide(L)'
;DGNKYELEFPGVKGEFSLEDDKNIKLKIINLLFKDIKVQVDGNAHYSPKARKMAFNLIVKPLIEPSAAIYLQGLTDLKTIELKINTSVMKSLAFLKPLFQRQSQKNLKTWIFDKIQFASFKIDNALIKANFTPSEFVPSLLENSVVKATLIKPSVVFNDGLSPIKMDKTELVFKNKQLLIQPQ
;
A
#
# COMPACT_ATOMS: atom_id res chain seq x y z
N ASP A 1 -1.21 -26.71 -18.28
CA ASP A 1 -0.23 -26.98 -17.20
C ASP A 1 0.75 -25.83 -17.11
N GLY A 2 0.80 -25.15 -15.95
CA GLY A 2 1.69 -24.01 -15.74
C GLY A 2 3.07 -24.45 -15.23
N ASN A 3 4.11 -23.76 -15.68
CA ASN A 3 5.49 -24.02 -15.24
C ASN A 3 5.77 -23.28 -13.93
N LYS A 4 6.51 -23.91 -13.01
CA LYS A 4 6.98 -23.28 -11.77
C LYS A 4 8.36 -22.66 -11.97
N TYR A 5 8.57 -21.52 -11.36
CA TYR A 5 9.81 -20.75 -11.44
C TYR A 5 10.23 -20.28 -10.06
N GLU A 6 11.53 -20.35 -9.80
CA GLU A 6 12.17 -19.75 -8.63
C GLU A 6 13.11 -18.63 -9.09
N LEU A 7 13.15 -17.56 -8.32
CA LEU A 7 13.92 -16.36 -8.61
C LEU A 7 14.60 -15.91 -7.33
N GLU A 8 15.93 -15.82 -7.36
CA GLU A 8 16.71 -15.31 -6.23
C GLU A 8 17.68 -14.24 -6.71
N PHE A 9 17.50 -13.03 -6.18
CA PHE A 9 18.38 -11.88 -6.38
C PHE A 9 18.72 -11.26 -5.02
N PRO A 10 19.75 -10.41 -4.93
CA PRO A 10 19.96 -9.59 -3.74
C PRO A 10 18.68 -8.82 -3.38
N GLY A 11 18.24 -8.92 -2.13
CA GLY A 11 17.04 -8.24 -1.65
C GLY A 11 15.69 -8.88 -2.02
N VAL A 12 15.63 -9.85 -2.95
CA VAL A 12 14.36 -10.45 -3.43
C VAL A 12 14.45 -11.97 -3.59
N LYS A 13 13.44 -12.68 -3.10
CA LYS A 13 13.25 -14.12 -3.38
C LYS A 13 11.82 -14.37 -3.83
N GLY A 14 11.62 -15.12 -4.92
CA GLY A 14 10.32 -15.33 -5.53
C GLY A 14 10.08 -16.78 -5.95
N GLU A 15 8.87 -17.26 -5.75
CA GLU A 15 8.33 -18.51 -6.29
C GLU A 15 7.04 -18.19 -7.05
N PHE A 16 6.95 -18.66 -8.29
CA PHE A 16 5.87 -18.33 -9.20
C PHE A 16 5.40 -19.55 -9.99
N SER A 17 4.17 -19.49 -10.48
CA SER A 17 3.69 -20.35 -11.57
C SER A 17 3.24 -19.46 -12.72
N LEU A 18 3.70 -19.77 -13.94
CA LEU A 18 3.32 -19.08 -15.16
C LEU A 18 2.54 -20.03 -16.07
N GLU A 19 1.42 -19.57 -16.59
CA GLU A 19 0.69 -20.21 -17.67
C GLU A 19 0.60 -19.21 -18.82
N ASP A 20 1.09 -19.62 -19.98
CA ASP A 20 1.08 -18.83 -21.19
C ASP A 20 0.17 -19.52 -22.22
N ASP A 21 -1.01 -18.94 -22.42
CA ASP A 21 -1.97 -19.28 -23.47
C ASP A 21 -2.37 -17.95 -24.16
N LYS A 22 -3.57 -17.82 -24.71
CA LYS A 22 -4.13 -16.54 -25.22
C LYS A 22 -3.96 -15.35 -24.26
N ASN A 23 -3.83 -15.61 -22.96
CA ASN A 23 -3.45 -14.63 -21.95
C ASN A 23 -2.33 -15.19 -21.06
N ILE A 24 -1.52 -14.30 -20.50
CA ILE A 24 -0.44 -14.66 -19.57
C ILE A 24 -0.99 -14.62 -18.14
N LYS A 25 -1.02 -15.75 -17.45
CA LYS A 25 -1.44 -15.86 -16.05
C LYS A 25 -0.23 -16.11 -15.17
N LEU A 26 -0.02 -15.24 -14.20
CA LEU A 26 1.01 -15.35 -13.18
C LEU A 26 0.37 -15.62 -11.83
N LYS A 27 0.74 -16.73 -11.19
CA LYS A 27 0.48 -16.97 -9.77
C LYS A 27 1.76 -16.69 -8.99
N ILE A 28 1.70 -15.73 -8.08
CA ILE A 28 2.77 -15.42 -7.14
C ILE A 28 2.53 -16.27 -5.91
N ILE A 29 3.30 -17.36 -5.76
CA ILE A 29 3.19 -18.29 -4.64
C ILE A 29 3.80 -17.65 -3.40
N ASN A 30 4.98 -17.05 -3.56
CA ASN A 30 5.66 -16.31 -2.53
C ASN A 30 6.65 -15.32 -3.16
N LEU A 31 6.53 -14.03 -2.87
CA LEU A 31 7.51 -13.01 -3.25
C LEU A 31 7.95 -12.25 -1.99
N LEU A 32 9.18 -12.50 -1.57
CA LEU A 32 9.81 -11.90 -0.40
C LEU A 32 10.72 -10.75 -0.81
N PHE A 33 10.40 -9.55 -0.32
CA PHE A 33 11.28 -8.39 -0.32
C PHE A 33 12.04 -8.34 1.01
N LYS A 34 13.30 -8.76 1.00
CA LYS A 34 14.15 -8.94 2.19
C LYS A 34 14.41 -7.61 2.91
N ASP A 35 14.68 -6.53 2.17
CA ASP A 35 15.10 -5.24 2.73
C ASP A 35 13.99 -4.52 3.49
N ILE A 36 12.76 -4.61 2.98
CA ILE A 36 11.57 -4.01 3.60
C ILE A 36 10.79 -5.03 4.45
N LYS A 37 11.26 -6.29 4.49
CA LYS A 37 10.64 -7.40 5.24
C LYS A 37 9.16 -7.56 4.92
N VAL A 38 8.84 -7.65 3.63
CA VAL A 38 7.46 -7.81 3.14
C VAL A 38 7.36 -9.07 2.28
N GLN A 39 6.31 -9.84 2.51
CA GLN A 39 5.93 -10.97 1.67
C GLN A 39 4.70 -10.60 0.83
N VAL A 40 4.68 -11.03 -0.42
CA VAL A 40 3.58 -10.83 -1.36
C VAL A 40 3.16 -12.18 -1.93
N ASP A 41 1.86 -12.43 -1.96
CA ASP A 41 1.24 -13.57 -2.64
C ASP A 41 0.04 -13.09 -3.46
N GLY A 42 -0.37 -13.85 -4.48
CA GLY A 42 -1.52 -13.50 -5.29
C GLY A 42 -1.46 -13.94 -6.73
N ASN A 43 -2.16 -13.21 -7.59
CA ASN A 43 -2.24 -13.49 -9.01
C ASN A 43 -2.23 -12.21 -9.85
N ALA A 44 -1.70 -12.33 -11.06
CA ALA A 44 -1.82 -11.34 -12.11
C ALA A 44 -2.21 -12.04 -13.41
N HIS A 45 -2.95 -11.33 -14.26
CA HIS A 45 -3.37 -11.77 -15.58
C HIS A 45 -3.10 -10.64 -16.55
N TYR A 46 -2.29 -10.89 -17.57
CA TYR A 46 -2.07 -9.97 -18.68
C TYR A 46 -2.77 -10.47 -19.93
N SER A 47 -3.58 -9.61 -20.53
CA SER A 47 -4.21 -9.86 -21.82
C SER A 47 -3.48 -9.09 -22.93
N PRO A 48 -2.74 -9.76 -23.82
CA PRO A 48 -2.07 -9.09 -24.95
C PRO A 48 -3.05 -8.36 -25.87
N LYS A 49 -4.23 -8.94 -26.11
CA LYS A 49 -5.28 -8.34 -26.95
C LYS A 49 -5.79 -7.02 -26.37
N ALA A 50 -6.03 -6.97 -25.06
CA ALA A 50 -6.51 -5.76 -24.39
C ALA A 50 -5.37 -4.81 -23.99
N ARG A 51 -4.11 -5.28 -24.01
CA ARG A 51 -2.93 -4.60 -23.47
C ARG A 51 -3.12 -4.16 -22.01
N LYS A 52 -3.75 -5.01 -21.20
CA LYS A 52 -4.07 -4.73 -19.80
C LYS A 52 -3.63 -5.86 -18.90
N MET A 53 -3.16 -5.50 -17.71
CA MET A 53 -2.86 -6.40 -16.61
C MET A 53 -3.85 -6.16 -15.47
N ALA A 54 -4.56 -7.21 -15.07
CA ALA A 54 -5.33 -7.24 -13.84
C ALA A 54 -4.56 -8.02 -12.76
N PHE A 55 -4.66 -7.65 -11.50
CA PHE A 55 -4.01 -8.37 -10.42
C PHE A 55 -4.80 -8.32 -9.11
N ASN A 56 -4.61 -9.35 -8.29
CA ASN A 56 -5.08 -9.43 -6.91
C ASN A 56 -3.91 -9.91 -6.06
N LEU A 57 -3.42 -9.06 -5.15
CA LEU A 57 -2.26 -9.31 -4.32
C LEU A 57 -2.61 -9.15 -2.84
N ILE A 58 -1.96 -9.96 -2.02
CA ILE A 58 -1.96 -9.83 -0.57
C ILE A 58 -0.53 -9.52 -0.16
N VAL A 59 -0.34 -8.42 0.55
CA VAL A 59 0.96 -7.96 1.04
C VAL A 59 0.97 -8.10 2.55
N LYS A 60 1.94 -8.85 3.07
CA LYS A 60 2.09 -9.20 4.48
C LYS A 60 3.43 -8.69 5.00
N PRO A 61 3.45 -7.65 5.85
CA PRO A 61 4.66 -7.23 6.53
C PRO A 61 5.11 -8.29 7.53
N LEU A 62 6.35 -8.78 7.42
CA LEU A 62 6.87 -9.83 8.29
C LEU A 62 7.04 -9.37 9.74
N ILE A 63 7.21 -8.07 9.96
CA ILE A 63 7.37 -7.48 11.30
C ILE A 63 6.04 -7.06 11.95
N GLU A 64 4.93 -7.19 11.23
CA GLU A 64 3.56 -7.01 11.74
C GLU A 64 2.69 -8.14 11.16
N PRO A 65 2.81 -9.38 11.65
CA PRO A 65 2.17 -10.54 11.03
C PRO A 65 0.63 -10.47 11.01
N SER A 66 0.03 -9.65 11.88
CA SER A 66 -1.41 -9.33 11.86
C SER A 66 -1.84 -8.44 10.71
N ALA A 67 -0.91 -7.71 10.08
CA ALA A 67 -1.18 -6.84 8.96
C ALA A 67 -1.25 -7.63 7.65
N ALA A 68 -2.35 -7.44 6.93
CA ALA A 68 -2.52 -7.84 5.56
C ALA A 68 -3.07 -6.64 4.79
N ILE A 69 -2.43 -6.32 3.67
CA ILE A 69 -2.86 -5.28 2.74
C ILE A 69 -3.35 -6.01 1.49
N TYR A 70 -4.62 -5.83 1.16
CA TYR A 70 -5.24 -6.46 0.01
C TYR A 70 -5.31 -5.45 -1.12
N LEU A 71 -4.74 -5.81 -2.27
CA LEU A 71 -4.60 -4.96 -3.44
C LEU A 71 -5.32 -5.64 -4.61
N GLN A 72 -6.27 -4.95 -5.22
CA GLN A 72 -6.86 -5.36 -6.49
C GLN A 72 -6.65 -4.25 -7.50
N GLY A 73 -6.03 -4.54 -8.64
CA GLY A 73 -5.73 -3.50 -9.60
C GLY A 73 -5.90 -3.91 -11.06
N LEU A 74 -5.97 -2.88 -11.89
CA LEU A 74 -5.99 -2.94 -13.34
C LEU A 74 -5.07 -1.85 -13.89
N THR A 75 -4.20 -2.21 -14.83
CA THR A 75 -3.26 -1.27 -15.45
C THR A 75 -3.05 -1.59 -16.92
N ASP A 76 -2.84 -0.57 -17.74
CA ASP A 76 -2.33 -0.68 -19.11
C ASP A 76 -0.84 -0.26 -19.20
N LEU A 77 -0.17 -0.20 -18.04
CA LEU A 77 1.20 0.30 -17.84
C LEU A 77 1.38 1.81 -18.06
N LYS A 78 0.35 2.54 -18.49
CA LYS A 78 0.32 4.01 -18.52
C LYS A 78 -0.49 4.57 -17.37
N THR A 79 -1.54 3.87 -16.98
CA THR A 79 -2.45 4.22 -15.91
C THR A 79 -2.67 3.03 -14.99
N ILE A 80 -3.09 3.28 -13.76
CA ILE A 80 -3.47 2.25 -12.80
C ILE A 80 -4.77 2.66 -12.12
N GLU A 81 -5.67 1.70 -11.97
CA GLU A 81 -6.76 1.74 -11.01
C GLU A 81 -6.50 0.68 -9.95
N LEU A 82 -6.52 1.07 -8.68
CA LEU A 82 -6.14 0.23 -7.55
C LEU A 82 -7.16 0.36 -6.43
N LYS A 83 -7.73 -0.76 -6.01
CA LYS A 83 -8.53 -0.89 -4.79
C LYS A 83 -7.66 -1.45 -3.70
N ILE A 84 -7.71 -0.82 -2.52
CA ILE A 84 -6.94 -1.22 -1.34
C ILE A 84 -7.89 -1.35 -0.16
N ASN A 85 -7.69 -2.39 0.64
CA ASN A 85 -8.15 -2.42 2.02
C ASN A 85 -7.10 -3.13 2.88
N THR A 86 -7.22 -3.04 4.20
CA THR A 86 -6.31 -3.72 5.10
C THR A 86 -7.04 -4.45 6.22
N SER A 87 -6.37 -5.43 6.81
CA SER A 87 -6.67 -5.83 8.19
C SER A 87 -6.34 -4.68 9.16
N VAL A 88 -6.67 -4.89 10.43
CA VAL A 88 -6.28 -3.99 11.51
C VAL A 88 -4.77 -4.14 11.75
N MET A 89 -4.05 -3.03 11.74
CA MET A 89 -2.60 -2.98 11.95
C MET A 89 -2.28 -2.24 13.24
N LYS A 90 -1.34 -2.74 14.03
CA LYS A 90 -0.89 -2.06 15.26
C LYS A 90 0.24 -1.08 15.01
N SER A 91 0.95 -1.23 13.89
CA SER A 91 2.11 -0.43 13.56
C SER A 91 2.25 -0.21 12.07
N LEU A 92 2.75 0.97 11.68
CA LEU A 92 3.19 1.29 10.32
C LEU A 92 4.72 1.21 10.17
N ALA A 93 5.45 0.75 11.20
CA ALA A 93 6.92 0.78 11.21
C ALA A 93 7.57 0.04 10.03
N PHE A 94 6.89 -0.95 9.44
CA PHE A 94 7.35 -1.67 8.25
C PHE A 94 7.47 -0.79 7.00
N LEU A 95 6.82 0.38 7.00
CA LEU A 95 6.96 1.36 5.92
C LEU A 95 8.19 2.27 6.09
N LYS A 96 8.81 2.32 7.28
CA LYS A 96 9.99 3.19 7.54
C LYS A 96 11.10 3.04 6.49
N PRO A 97 11.45 1.82 6.03
CA PRO A 97 12.46 1.62 4.98
C PRO A 97 12.12 2.27 3.64
N LEU A 98 10.87 2.70 3.39
CA LEU A 98 10.48 3.41 2.17
C LEU A 98 10.77 4.92 2.24
N PHE A 99 11.08 5.45 3.42
CA PHE A 99 11.34 6.87 3.67
C PHE A 99 12.82 7.13 4.00
N GLN A 100 13.70 6.87 3.03
CA GLN A 100 15.16 7.01 3.19
C GLN A 100 15.72 8.33 2.66
N ARG A 101 14.97 9.07 1.85
CA ARG A 101 15.48 10.31 1.25
C ARG A 101 15.45 11.46 2.25
N GLN A 102 16.48 12.31 2.24
CA GLN A 102 16.54 13.48 3.12
C GLN A 102 15.34 14.41 2.93
N SER A 103 14.83 14.55 1.70
CA SER A 103 13.63 15.34 1.40
C SER A 103 12.36 14.81 2.08
N GLN A 104 12.37 13.59 2.60
CA GLN A 104 11.25 12.95 3.27
C GLN A 104 11.33 13.04 4.80
N LYS A 105 12.37 13.70 5.36
CA LYS A 105 12.61 13.75 6.82
C LYS A 105 11.38 14.23 7.59
N ASN A 106 10.76 15.33 7.17
CA ASN A 106 9.59 15.88 7.85
C ASN A 106 8.39 14.93 7.80
N LEU A 107 8.12 14.34 6.62
CA LEU A 107 7.04 13.37 6.44
C LEU A 107 7.25 12.13 7.31
N LYS A 108 8.50 11.64 7.36
CA LYS A 108 8.89 10.51 8.21
C LYS A 108 8.64 10.82 9.69
N THR A 109 9.05 11.99 10.17
CA THR A 109 8.81 12.40 11.56
C THR A 109 7.32 12.50 11.87
N TRP A 110 6.51 13.06 10.96
CA TRP A 110 5.06 13.12 11.15
C TRP A 110 4.41 11.74 11.25
N ILE A 111 4.71 10.85 10.29
CA ILE A 111 4.06 9.52 10.21
C ILE A 111 4.48 8.62 11.36
N PHE A 112 5.74 8.67 11.79
CA PHE A 112 6.31 7.65 12.69
C PHE A 112 6.63 8.12 14.11
N ASP A 113 6.81 9.42 14.32
CA ASP A 113 7.26 9.94 15.61
C ASP A 113 6.16 10.81 16.27
N LYS A 114 5.45 11.62 15.48
CA LYS A 114 4.43 12.56 15.98
C LYS A 114 3.04 11.96 16.09
N ILE A 115 2.74 10.88 15.35
CA ILE A 115 1.44 10.21 15.36
C ILE A 115 1.60 8.82 15.95
N GLN A 116 0.90 8.56 17.05
CA GLN A 116 0.78 7.26 17.69
C GLN A 116 -0.68 6.81 17.65
N PHE A 117 -0.92 5.51 17.64
CA PHE A 117 -2.26 4.92 17.66
C PHE A 117 -2.21 3.51 18.24
N ALA A 118 -3.33 3.02 18.75
CA ALA A 118 -3.47 1.62 19.14
C ALA A 118 -3.72 0.71 17.93
N SER A 119 -4.50 1.19 16.96
CA SER A 119 -4.67 0.48 15.69
C SER A 119 -5.04 1.41 14.53
N PHE A 120 -4.65 1.00 13.33
CA PHE A 120 -4.94 1.66 12.06
C PHE A 120 -5.51 0.66 11.05
N LYS A 121 -6.47 1.09 10.25
CA LYS A 121 -7.05 0.29 9.17
C LYS A 121 -7.43 1.19 8.00
N ILE A 122 -7.07 0.78 6.77
CA ILE A 122 -7.66 1.33 5.55
C ILE A 122 -8.95 0.53 5.29
N ASP A 123 -10.10 1.14 5.56
CA ASP A 123 -11.40 0.50 5.37
C ASP A 123 -11.69 0.30 3.88
N ASN A 124 -11.38 1.31 3.09
CA ASN A 124 -11.36 1.22 1.64
C ASN A 124 -10.48 2.33 1.07
N ALA A 125 -9.88 2.05 -0.08
CA ALA A 125 -9.29 3.07 -0.93
C ALA A 125 -9.48 2.69 -2.39
N LEU A 126 -9.78 3.68 -3.19
CA LEU A 126 -9.76 3.63 -4.65
C LEU A 126 -8.74 4.67 -5.10
N ILE A 127 -7.66 4.21 -5.71
CA ILE A 127 -6.58 5.05 -6.21
C ILE A 127 -6.56 4.94 -7.72
N LYS A 128 -6.50 6.08 -8.41
CA LYS A 128 -6.23 6.12 -9.85
C LYS A 128 -5.06 7.05 -10.11
N ALA A 129 -4.10 6.60 -10.89
CA ALA A 129 -2.91 7.38 -11.22
C ALA A 129 -2.48 7.18 -12.68
N ASN A 130 -1.93 8.23 -13.27
CA ASN A 130 -1.25 8.23 -14.55
C ASN A 130 0.26 8.20 -14.31
N PHE A 131 0.98 7.25 -14.87
CA PHE A 131 2.43 7.10 -14.67
C PHE A 131 3.27 8.11 -15.47
N THR A 132 2.65 8.98 -16.27
CA THR A 132 3.34 10.13 -16.88
C THR A 132 3.91 11.03 -15.78
N PRO A 133 5.22 11.38 -15.80
CA PRO A 133 5.87 12.07 -14.68
C PRO A 133 5.19 13.38 -14.24
N SER A 134 4.72 14.20 -15.19
CA SER A 134 4.02 15.46 -14.87
C SER A 134 2.64 15.23 -14.26
N GLU A 135 1.99 14.12 -14.60
CA GLU A 135 0.61 13.82 -14.23
C GLU A 135 0.50 12.89 -13.02
N PHE A 136 1.58 12.25 -12.58
CA PHE A 136 1.51 11.23 -11.54
C PHE A 136 0.95 11.76 -10.22
N VAL A 137 1.57 12.81 -9.66
CA VAL A 137 1.09 13.39 -8.39
C VAL A 137 -0.28 14.05 -8.56
N PRO A 138 -0.53 14.89 -9.59
CA PRO A 138 -1.87 15.47 -9.81
C PRO A 138 -2.96 14.40 -9.92
N SER A 139 -2.79 13.41 -10.80
CA SER A 139 -3.79 12.36 -11.02
C SER A 139 -4.03 11.52 -9.77
N LEU A 140 -2.98 11.21 -9.00
CA LEU A 140 -3.09 10.50 -7.73
C LEU A 140 -3.95 11.29 -6.74
N LEU A 141 -3.70 12.59 -6.55
CA LEU A 141 -4.42 13.40 -5.58
C LEU A 141 -5.86 13.72 -6.00
N GLU A 142 -6.10 13.87 -7.30
CA GLU A 142 -7.43 14.16 -7.85
C GLU A 142 -8.36 12.96 -7.79
N ASN A 143 -7.83 11.79 -8.14
CA ASN A 143 -8.64 10.61 -8.44
C ASN A 143 -8.57 9.54 -7.34
N SER A 144 -7.99 9.87 -6.18
CA SER A 144 -7.97 8.97 -5.03
C SER A 144 -9.07 9.29 -4.02
N VAL A 145 -9.74 8.24 -3.58
CA VAL A 145 -10.65 8.25 -2.44
C VAL A 145 -10.12 7.25 -1.42
N VAL A 146 -9.87 7.69 -0.20
CA VAL A 146 -9.38 6.83 0.88
C VAL A 146 -10.24 7.05 2.11
N LYS A 147 -10.74 5.97 2.70
CA LYS A 147 -11.32 5.94 4.03
C LYS A 147 -10.46 5.05 4.94
N ALA A 148 -10.02 5.61 6.05
CA ALA A 148 -9.26 4.89 7.06
C ALA A 148 -9.75 5.22 8.47
N THR A 149 -9.49 4.31 9.41
CA THR A 149 -9.87 4.44 10.81
C THR A 149 -8.63 4.30 11.69
N LEU A 150 -8.49 5.20 12.67
CA LEU A 150 -7.54 5.10 13.77
C LEU A 150 -8.29 4.91 15.09
N ILE A 151 -7.74 4.05 15.95
CA ILE A 151 -8.21 3.84 17.32
C ILE A 151 -7.14 4.35 18.28
N LYS A 152 -7.59 5.12 19.27
CA LYS A 152 -6.77 5.81 20.27
C LYS A 152 -5.61 6.61 19.65
N PRO A 153 -5.83 7.43 18.61
CA PRO A 153 -4.74 8.24 18.08
C PRO A 153 -4.30 9.30 19.10
N SER A 154 -2.99 9.52 19.14
CA SER A 154 -2.33 10.54 19.93
C SER A 154 -1.36 11.30 19.03
N VAL A 155 -1.61 12.60 18.85
CA VAL A 155 -0.87 13.45 17.92
C VAL A 155 -0.12 14.53 18.68
N VAL A 156 1.20 14.60 18.48
CA VAL A 156 2.07 15.66 19.03
C VAL A 156 2.33 16.68 17.94
N PHE A 157 1.77 17.88 18.07
CA PHE A 157 1.96 18.94 17.06
C PHE A 157 3.31 19.66 17.23
N ASN A 158 3.63 20.09 18.46
CA ASN A 158 4.88 20.74 18.82
C ASN A 158 5.53 20.03 20.02
N ASP A 159 6.86 19.99 20.02
CA ASP A 159 7.63 19.46 21.14
C ASP A 159 7.38 20.32 22.40
N GLY A 160 7.04 19.66 23.51
CA GLY A 160 6.70 20.33 24.78
C GLY A 160 5.20 20.59 25.01
N LEU A 161 4.34 20.40 24.00
CA LEU A 161 2.89 20.42 24.21
C LEU A 161 2.36 19.03 24.54
N SER A 162 1.28 18.99 25.31
CA SER A 162 0.56 17.73 25.55
C SER A 162 -0.01 17.19 24.24
N PRO A 163 0.04 15.87 23.99
CA PRO A 163 -0.55 15.27 22.80
C PRO A 163 -2.06 15.47 22.74
N ILE A 164 -2.58 15.68 21.54
CA ILE A 164 -4.02 15.64 21.26
C ILE A 164 -4.43 14.16 21.19
N LYS A 165 -5.29 13.72 22.11
CA LYS A 165 -5.77 12.34 22.20
C LYS A 165 -7.23 12.26 21.78
N MET A 166 -7.58 11.21 21.05
CA MET A 166 -8.96 10.91 20.66
C MET A 166 -9.22 9.41 20.87
N ASP A 167 -10.47 9.00 21.03
CA ASP A 167 -10.80 7.57 21.17
C ASP A 167 -10.86 6.87 19.82
N LYS A 168 -11.49 7.51 18.84
CA LYS A 168 -11.53 7.06 17.44
C LYS A 168 -11.43 8.26 16.50
N THR A 169 -10.82 8.04 15.35
CA THR A 169 -10.75 9.04 14.29
C THR A 169 -10.94 8.37 12.94
N GLU A 170 -11.87 8.90 12.13
CA GLU A 170 -11.99 8.54 10.72
C GLU A 170 -11.23 9.56 9.87
N LEU A 171 -10.43 9.05 8.94
CA LEU A 171 -9.73 9.83 7.93
C LEU A 171 -10.41 9.59 6.58
N VAL A 172 -10.81 10.67 5.93
CA VAL A 172 -11.39 10.61 4.58
C VAL A 172 -10.60 11.53 3.66
N PHE A 173 -9.85 10.94 2.73
CA PHE A 173 -9.23 11.67 1.64
C PHE A 173 -10.10 11.58 0.39
N LYS A 174 -10.52 12.71 -0.17
CA LYS A 174 -11.28 12.78 -1.43
C LYS A 174 -11.13 14.18 -2.01
N ASN A 175 -11.10 14.29 -3.34
CA ASN A 175 -11.03 15.58 -4.05
C ASN A 175 -9.87 16.47 -3.57
N LYS A 176 -8.66 15.90 -3.42
CA LYS A 176 -7.46 16.57 -2.88
C LYS A 176 -7.56 17.06 -1.43
N GLN A 177 -8.63 16.74 -0.71
CA GLN A 177 -8.83 17.18 0.67
C GLN A 177 -8.79 16.00 1.62
N LEU A 178 -8.11 16.18 2.75
CA LEU A 178 -8.15 15.26 3.88
C LEU A 178 -9.09 15.82 4.94
N LEU A 179 -10.17 15.09 5.21
CA LEU A 179 -11.06 15.33 6.32
C LEU A 179 -10.68 14.40 7.47
N ILE A 180 -10.58 14.98 8.66
CA ILE A 180 -10.28 14.28 9.91
C ILE A 180 -11.52 14.42 10.78
N GLN A 181 -12.17 13.29 11.09
CA GLN A 181 -13.42 13.25 11.84
C GLN A 181 -13.20 12.48 13.15
N PRO A 182 -12.98 13.20 14.28
CA PRO A 182 -13.02 12.58 15.60
C PRO A 182 -14.40 11.97 15.84
N GLN A 183 -14.43 10.80 16.50
CA GLN A 183 -15.67 10.15 16.96
C GLN A 183 -15.62 9.91 18.46
#